data_AF-A0A7J2ZCN9-F1
#
_entry.id   AF-A0A7J2ZCN9-F1
#
_cell.length_a   1.000
_cell.length_b   1.000
_cell.length_c   1.000
_cell.angle_alpha   90.00
_cell.angle_beta   90.00
_cell.angle_gamma   90.00
#
_symmetry.space_group_name_H-M   'P 1'
#
loop_
_entity.id
_entity.type
_entity.pdbx_description
1 polymer ?
#
loop_
_entity_poly.entity_id
_entity_poly.type
_entity_poly.pdbx_seq_one_letter_code
_entity_poly.pdbx_strand_id
1 'polypeptide(L)' 'MSMRTLMVVAGTRPEIIKMAPIIRALQKSGIPFTFVHCGQHYDNNMSQQFIEELGLPKPNHNYKVKACSQGK' A
#
# COMPACT_ATOMS: atom_id res chain seq x y z
N MET A 1 26.28 -0.54 -11.90
CA MET A 1 25.04 -1.29 -11.56
C MET A 1 23.93 -0.27 -11.37
N SER A 2 22.84 -0.36 -12.13
CA SER A 2 21.65 0.48 -11.88
C SER A 2 21.02 0.07 -10.56
N MET A 3 20.80 1.02 -9.64
CA MET A 3 19.95 0.75 -8.47
C MET A 3 18.56 0.38 -8.98
N ARG A 4 18.02 -0.73 -8.48
CA ARG A 4 16.63 -1.13 -8.74
C ARG A 4 15.76 -0.48 -7.67
N THR A 5 14.86 0.40 -8.08
CA THR A 5 13.87 0.99 -7.16
C THR A 5 12.65 0.08 -7.09
N LEU A 6 12.27 -0.32 -5.88
CA LEU A 6 11.08 -1.13 -5.64
C LEU A 6 9.93 -0.26 -5.14
N MET A 7 8.76 -0.41 -5.75
CA MET A 7 7.54 0.27 -5.32
C MET A 7 6.46 -0.77 -5.02
N VAL A 8 5.83 -0.64 -3.86
CA VAL A 8 4.67 -1.44 -3.44
C VAL A 8 3.45 -0.53 -3.53
N VAL A 9 2.47 -0.90 -4.36
CA VAL A 9 1.25 -0.10 -4.58
C VAL A 9 0.03 -0.89 -4.11
N ALA A 10 -0.83 -0.26 -3.31
CA ALA A 10 -2.10 -0.83 -2.88
C ALA A 10 -3.19 0.26 -2.84
N GLY A 11 -4.37 0.00 -3.40
CA GLY A 11 -5.49 0.94 -3.43
C GLY A 11 -6.71 0.48 -2.63
N THR A 12 -6.84 -0.83 -2.40
CA THR A 12 -8.01 -1.47 -1.79
C THR A 12 -7.63 -2.27 -0.54
N ARG A 13 -8.61 -2.53 0.33
CA ARG A 13 -8.41 -3.37 1.53
C ARG A 13 -7.80 -4.75 1.20
N PRO A 14 -8.31 -5.53 0.22
CA PRO A 14 -7.71 -6.83 -0.10
C PRO A 14 -6.25 -6.73 -0.55
N GLU A 15 -5.87 -5.66 -1.26
CA GLU A 15 -4.48 -5.43 -1.66
C GLU A 15 -3.60 -5.12 -0.45
N ILE A 16 -4.04 -4.27 0.47
CA ILE A 16 -3.29 -3.97 1.71
C ILE A 16 -3.02 -5.27 2.49
N ILE A 17 -4.04 -6.12 2.68
CA ILE A 17 -3.93 -7.40 3.39
C ILE A 17 -2.92 -8.32 2.69
N LYS A 18 -2.98 -8.42 1.36
CA LYS A 18 -2.07 -9.28 0.58
C LYS A 18 -0.64 -8.75 0.51
N MET A 19 -0.45 -7.42 0.53
CA MET A 19 0.87 -6.79 0.49
C MET A 19 1.56 -6.77 1.85
N ALA A 20 0.81 -6.88 2.96
CA ALA A 20 1.37 -6.92 4.31
C ALA A 20 2.57 -7.88 4.49
N PRO A 21 2.50 -9.18 4.11
CA PRO A 21 3.65 -10.07 4.24
C PRO A 21 4.86 -9.65 3.39
N ILE A 22 4.63 -9.07 2.21
CA ILE A 22 5.71 -8.59 1.32
C ILE A 22 6.41 -7.38 1.94
N ILE A 23 5.64 -6.41 2.42
CA ILE A 23 6.18 -5.21 3.08
C ILE A 23 7.04 -5.59 4.30
N ARG A 24 6.56 -6.52 5.14
CA ARG A 24 7.33 -7.02 6.28
C ARG A 24 8.61 -7.73 5.86
N ALA A 25 8.57 -8.53 4.78
CA ALA A 25 9.76 -9.18 4.25
C ALA A 25 10.80 -8.16 3.75
N LEU A 26 10.36 -7.12 3.03
CA LEU A 26 11.24 -6.05 2.55
C LEU A 26 11.90 -5.29 3.71
N GLN A 27 11.13 -4.94 4.74
CA GLN A 27 11.66 -4.33 5.97
C GLN A 27 12.69 -5.22 6.65
N LYS A 28 12.40 -6.52 6.81
CA LYS A 28 13.31 -7.49 7.43
C LYS A 28 14.61 -7.67 6.62
N SER A 29 14.51 -7.62 5.30
CA SER A 29 15.66 -7.73 4.39
C SER A 29 16.46 -6.43 4.25
N GLY A 30 16.00 -5.31 4.82
CA GLY A 30 16.64 -4.01 4.67
C GLY A 30 16.65 -3.49 3.22
N ILE A 31 15.76 -4.01 2.36
CA ILE A 31 15.66 -3.58 0.97
C ILE A 31 14.84 -2.29 0.95
N PRO A 32 15.38 -1.16 0.45
CA PRO A 32 14.61 0.07 0.34
C PRO A 32 13.43 -0.09 -0.62
N PHE A 33 12.25 0.39 -0.22
CA PHE A 33 11.06 0.40 -1.06
C PHE A 33 10.22 1.65 -0.79
N THR A 34 9.42 2.02 -1.78
CA THR A 34 8.39 3.06 -1.66
C THR A 34 7.02 2.40 -1.54
N PHE A 35 6.33 2.62 -0.43
CA PHE A 35 4.95 2.19 -0.25
C PHE A 35 3.98 3.30 -0.68
N VAL A 36 3.11 3.00 -1.64
CA VAL A 36 2.11 3.91 -2.18
C VAL A 36 0.71 3.36 -1.89
N HIS A 37 -0.10 4.18 -1.24
CA HIS A 37 -1.53 3.93 -1.07
C HIS A 37 -2.33 4.80 -2.05
N CYS A 38 -3.10 4.19 -2.95
CA CYS A 38 -3.83 4.93 -3.99
C CYS A 38 -5.22 5.44 -3.55
N GLY A 39 -5.77 4.92 -2.45
CA GLY A 39 -7.04 5.38 -1.90
C GLY A 39 -8.26 5.11 -2.79
N GLN A 40 -8.36 3.90 -3.35
CA GLN A 40 -9.48 3.46 -4.21
C GLN A 40 -10.71 2.99 -3.42
N HIS A 41 -10.72 3.17 -2.10
CA HIS A 41 -11.86 2.83 -1.23
C HIS A 41 -12.62 4.09 -0.82
N TYR A 42 -13.96 4.01 -0.76
CA TYR A 42 -14.84 5.15 -0.44
C TYR A 42 -14.64 5.72 0.96
N ASP A 43 -14.06 4.93 1.89
CA ASP A 43 -13.83 5.35 3.26
C ASP A 43 -12.34 5.26 3.61
N ASN A 44 -11.65 6.39 3.52
CA ASN A 44 -10.21 6.51 3.81
C ASN A 44 -9.87 6.12 5.26
N ASN A 45 -10.82 6.28 6.19
CA ASN A 45 -10.59 5.92 7.59
C ASN A 45 -10.40 4.40 7.76
N MET A 46 -11.12 3.59 6.99
CA MET A 46 -10.96 2.13 7.05
C MET A 46 -9.59 1.67 6.54
N SER A 47 -9.11 2.19 5.40
CA SER A 47 -7.80 1.78 4.87
C SER A 47 -6.66 2.11 5.84
N GLN A 48 -6.73 3.28 6.49
CA GLN A 48 -5.73 3.69 7.48
C GLN A 48 -5.74 2.77 8.71
N GLN A 49 -6.92 2.39 9.19
CA GLN A 49 -7.08 1.44 10.30
C GLN A 49 -6.44 0.09 9.97
N PHE A 50 -6.61 -0.45 8.76
CA PHE A 50 -5.97 -1.72 8.38
C PHE A 50 -4.44 -1.65 8.32
N ILE A 51 -3.88 -0.52 7.87
CA ILE A 51 -2.42 -0.32 7.87
C ILE A 51 -1.88 -0.38 9.31
N GLU A 52 -2.58 0.25 10.25
CA GLU A 52 -2.22 0.26 11.67
C GLU A 52 -2.41 -1.11 12.33
N GLU A 53 -3.56 -1.76 12.13
CA GLU A 53 -3.86 -3.10 12.66
C GLU A 53 -2.88 -4.17 12.16
N LEU A 54 -2.44 -4.05 10.89
CA LEU A 54 -1.45 -4.95 10.30
C LEU A 54 -0.01 -4.58 10.67
N GLY A 55 0.22 -3.51 11.45
CA GLY A 55 1.54 -3.05 11.85
C GLY A 55 2.42 -2.66 10.66
N LEU A 56 1.83 -2.12 9.60
CA LEU A 56 2.52 -1.69 8.40
C LEU A 56 3.07 -0.26 8.56
N PRO A 57 4.18 0.09 7.88
CA PRO A 57 4.65 1.46 7.82
C PRO A 57 3.59 2.35 7.16
N LYS A 58 3.59 3.63 7.54
CA LYS A 58 2.79 4.64 6.83
C LYS A 58 3.23 4.70 5.35
N PRO A 59 2.29 4.83 4.39
CA PRO A 59 2.64 5.02 2.99
C PRO A 59 3.54 6.24 2.80
N ASN A 60 4.56 6.12 1.96
CA ASN A 60 5.37 7.26 1.51
C ASN A 60 4.55 8.24 0.69
N HIS A 61 3.57 7.71 -0.07
CA HIS A 61 2.61 8.50 -0.81
C HIS A 61 1.20 7.98 -0.55
N ASN A 62 0.27 8.89 -0.30
CA ASN A 62 -1.14 8.58 -0.09
C ASN A 62 -1.98 9.45 -1.04
N TYR A 63 -2.67 8.82 -1.98
CA TYR A 63 -3.54 9.47 -2.96
C TYR A 63 -5.01 9.20 -2.62
N LYS A 64 -5.89 10.04 -3.16
CA LYS A 64 -7.35 9.89 -3.07
C LYS A 64 -7.93 9.66 -4.47
N VAL A 65 -7.48 8.61 -5.14
CA VAL A 65 -7.97 8.29 -6.49
C VAL A 65 -9.36 7.69 -6.37
N LYS A 66 -10.38 8.39 -6.88
CA LYS A 66 -11.73 7.80 -6.97
C LYS A 66 -11.65 6.54 -7.84
N ALA A 67 -12.08 5.41 -7.29
CA ALA A 67 -12.32 4.23 -8.10
C ALA A 67 -13.47 4.50 -9.06
N CYS A 68 -13.18 4.58 -10.36
CA CYS A 68 -14.21 4.32 -11.37
C CYS A 68 -14.50 2.82 -11.33
N SER A 69 -15.78 2.46 -11.17
CA SER A 69 -16.23 1.09 -11.34
C SER A 69 -15.79 0.56 -12.70
N GLN A 70 -15.10 -0.59 -12.73
CA GLN A 70 -14.90 -1.34 -13.97
C GLN A 70 -16.28 -1.87 -14.38
N GLY A 71 -16.98 -1.11 -15.23
CA GLY A 71 -18.34 -1.40 -15.67
C GLY A 71 -19.33 -0.26 -15.44
N LYS A 72 -19.05 0.94 -15.99
CA LYS A 72 -20.01 1.82 -16.68
C LYS A 72 -19.29 3.02 -17.28
#